data_AF-A0A6L7XS69-F1
#
_entry.id   AF-A0A6L7XS69-F1
#
_cell.length_a   1.000
_cell.length_b   1.000
_cell.length_c   1.000
_cell.angle_alpha   90.00
_cell.angle_beta   90.00
_cell.angle_gamma   90.00
#
_symmetry.space_group_name_H-M   'P 1'
#
loop_
_entity.id
_entity.type
_entity.pdbx_description
1 polymer ?
#
loop_
_entity_poly.entity_id
_entity_poly.type
_entity_poly.pdbx_seq_one_letter_code
_entity_poly.pdbx_strand_id
1 'polypeptide(L)'
;MVSHDVTGFTSISLVGDGELSVTPGAFGVSVSAEDNVMPSVVVEVDGDTLVLRRDSDWGEGVRPTYPIEFMVSLPEIKVLRVSGSGRAAVQDVPVADGLMLIVYGSGEIRVASAQAPTVVADVEGSGQVTLDDVSASRLVSQIDGSGRVTATGTAGDLNVDIGGSGLHRSTGLRTTGAAEVEIVGSGQALVWVEQRLDVQINGSGTVTYRGDPTVNAVGGAGDSVRRQGG
;
A
#
# COMPACT_ATOMS: atom_id res chain seq x y z
N MET A 1 14.73 -22.39 9.36
CA MET A 1 15.16 -21.03 8.93
C MET A 1 16.35 -21.17 8.01
N VAL A 2 16.28 -20.57 6.81
CA VAL A 2 17.37 -20.58 5.81
C VAL A 2 17.69 -19.13 5.45
N SER A 3 18.98 -18.78 5.39
CA SER A 3 19.46 -17.45 5.01
C SER A 3 19.96 -17.44 3.58
N HIS A 4 19.75 -16.33 2.88
CA HIS A 4 20.17 -16.10 1.50
C HIS A 4 21.08 -14.88 1.43
N ASP A 5 22.22 -15.03 0.76
CA ASP A 5 23.17 -13.94 0.52
C ASP A 5 22.87 -13.29 -0.83
N VAL A 6 21.99 -12.29 -0.80
CA VAL A 6 21.54 -11.53 -1.97
C VAL A 6 21.63 -10.04 -1.68
N THR A 7 22.00 -9.24 -2.68
CA THR A 7 22.24 -7.80 -2.53
C THR A 7 21.77 -7.03 -3.76
N GLY A 8 21.77 -5.70 -3.70
CA GLY A 8 21.55 -4.83 -4.88
C GLY A 8 20.09 -4.64 -5.29
N PHE A 9 19.14 -5.04 -4.45
CA PHE A 9 17.71 -4.81 -4.68
C PHE A 9 17.19 -3.61 -3.88
N THR A 10 16.30 -2.83 -4.49
CA THR A 10 15.54 -1.76 -3.81
C THR A 10 14.03 -2.00 -3.89
N SER A 11 13.65 -3.07 -4.58
CA SER A 11 12.27 -3.49 -4.81
C SER A 11 12.06 -4.88 -4.21
N ILE A 12 10.89 -5.13 -3.63
CA ILE A 12 10.51 -6.45 -3.11
C ILE A 12 9.15 -6.84 -3.70
N SER A 13 9.03 -8.08 -4.19
CA SER A 13 7.80 -8.64 -4.73
C SER A 13 7.45 -9.94 -4.02
N LEU A 14 6.44 -9.91 -3.15
CA LEU A 14 5.85 -11.08 -2.52
C LEU A 14 4.72 -11.63 -3.39
N VAL A 15 4.81 -12.89 -3.81
CA VAL A 15 3.82 -13.56 -4.67
C VAL A 15 3.24 -14.78 -3.97
N GLY A 16 1.91 -14.84 -3.94
CA GLY A 16 1.12 -15.92 -3.35
C GLY A 16 0.68 -15.60 -1.93
N ASP A 17 0.79 -16.60 -1.07
CA ASP A 17 0.56 -16.55 0.36
C ASP A 17 1.90 -16.52 1.11
N GLY A 18 1.94 -15.78 2.22
CA GLY A 18 3.15 -15.61 3.01
C GLY A 18 3.10 -14.33 3.84
N GLU A 19 3.98 -14.25 4.83
CA GLU A 19 4.13 -13.09 5.69
C GLU A 19 5.55 -12.52 5.52
N LEU A 20 5.65 -11.27 5.10
CA LEU A 20 6.91 -10.56 4.87
C LEU A 20 7.09 -9.48 5.95
N SER A 21 8.22 -9.52 6.64
CA SER A 21 8.69 -8.46 7.53
C SER A 21 9.91 -7.79 6.91
N VAL A 22 9.86 -6.46 6.75
CA VAL A 22 10.93 -5.65 6.16
C VAL A 22 11.45 -4.64 7.18
N THR A 23 12.76 -4.66 7.43
CA THR A 23 13.44 -3.78 8.40
C THR A 23 14.66 -3.09 7.78
N PRO A 24 15.13 -1.95 8.34
CA PRO A 24 16.33 -1.29 7.86
C PRO A 24 17.57 -2.12 8.19
N GLY A 25 18.56 -2.10 7.30
CA GLY A 25 19.87 -2.69 7.58
C GLY A 25 20.69 -2.96 6.33
N ALA A 26 21.80 -3.69 6.51
CA ALA A 26 22.46 -4.31 5.38
C ALA A 26 21.52 -5.31 4.71
N PHE A 27 21.80 -5.65 3.44
CA PHE A 27 21.03 -6.66 2.74
C PHE A 27 21.04 -7.99 3.51
N GLY A 28 19.86 -8.52 3.77
CA GLY A 28 19.69 -9.80 4.45
C GLY A 28 18.32 -10.38 4.11
N VAL A 29 18.28 -11.67 3.81
CA VAL A 29 17.04 -12.39 3.55
C VAL A 29 17.06 -13.71 4.30
N SER A 30 16.00 -13.97 5.05
CA SER A 30 15.81 -15.26 5.70
C SER A 30 14.36 -15.74 5.60
N VAL A 31 14.20 -17.05 5.45
CA VAL A 31 12.92 -17.72 5.28
C VAL A 31 12.69 -18.70 6.43
N SER A 32 11.50 -18.67 7.01
CA SER A 32 10.99 -19.71 7.92
C SER A 32 9.79 -20.39 7.28
N ALA A 33 9.86 -21.71 7.14
CA ALA A 33 8.80 -22.57 6.63
C ALA A 33 9.00 -23.99 7.14
N GLU A 34 7.98 -24.84 6.99
CA GLU A 34 8.10 -26.27 7.29
C GLU A 34 9.09 -26.97 6.34
N ASP A 35 9.75 -28.03 6.79
CA ASP A 35 10.80 -28.73 6.03
C ASP A 35 10.31 -29.28 4.68
N ASN A 36 9.04 -29.67 4.60
CA ASN A 36 8.39 -30.14 3.37
C ASN A 36 7.98 -28.99 2.43
N VAL A 37 7.92 -27.75 2.93
CA VAL A 37 7.56 -26.53 2.17
C VAL A 37 8.80 -25.79 1.68
N MET A 38 9.88 -25.79 2.48
CA MET A 38 11.14 -25.08 2.19
C MET A 38 11.71 -25.33 0.78
N PRO A 39 11.70 -26.58 0.24
CA PRO A 39 12.20 -26.84 -1.12
C PRO A 39 11.43 -26.14 -2.24
N SER A 40 10.21 -25.68 -1.98
CA SER A 40 9.36 -24.97 -2.93
C SER A 40 9.34 -23.46 -2.72
N VAL A 41 10.11 -22.94 -1.76
CA VAL A 41 10.26 -21.50 -1.56
C VAL A 41 11.33 -20.96 -2.50
N VAL A 42 10.97 -19.93 -3.26
CA VAL A 42 11.87 -19.24 -4.18
C VAL A 42 12.22 -17.88 -3.61
N VAL A 43 13.52 -17.63 -3.55
CA VAL A 43 14.13 -16.35 -3.18
C VAL A 43 15.15 -16.02 -4.27
N GLU A 44 14.81 -15.09 -5.14
CA GLU A 44 15.64 -14.70 -6.28
C GLU A 44 15.69 -13.19 -6.43
N VAL A 45 16.80 -12.66 -6.93
CA VAL A 45 16.91 -11.26 -7.34
C VAL A 45 16.86 -11.20 -8.85
N ASP A 46 15.86 -10.51 -9.40
CA ASP A 46 15.74 -10.19 -10.82
C ASP A 46 15.84 -8.68 -11.01
N GLY A 47 16.93 -8.24 -11.65
CA GLY A 47 17.28 -6.81 -11.74
C GLY A 47 17.49 -6.19 -10.36
N ASP A 48 16.64 -5.23 -9.99
CA ASP A 48 16.62 -4.54 -8.70
C ASP A 48 15.55 -5.09 -7.73
N THR A 49 14.90 -6.19 -8.09
CA THR A 49 13.74 -6.73 -7.38
C THR A 49 14.05 -8.07 -6.72
N LEU A 50 13.89 -8.14 -5.40
CA LEU A 50 13.84 -9.39 -4.65
C LEU A 50 12.46 -10.02 -4.84
N VAL A 51 12.40 -11.16 -5.50
CA VAL A 51 11.18 -11.95 -5.71
C VAL A 51 11.12 -13.04 -4.64
N LEU A 52 10.05 -12.99 -3.85
CA LEU A 52 9.72 -13.94 -2.81
C LEU A 52 8.43 -14.63 -3.21
N ARG A 53 8.50 -15.93 -3.50
CA ARG A 53 7.31 -16.67 -3.96
C ARG A 53 7.38 -18.11 -3.53
N ARG A 54 6.23 -18.74 -3.60
CA ARG A 54 6.10 -20.19 -3.60
C ARG A 54 6.10 -20.67 -5.05
N ASP A 55 6.91 -21.66 -5.39
CA ASP A 55 6.86 -22.29 -6.72
C ASP A 55 5.46 -22.88 -6.98
N SER A 56 4.98 -22.95 -8.21
CA SER A 56 3.64 -23.46 -8.53
C SER A 56 3.59 -24.96 -8.78
N ASP A 57 4.73 -25.61 -9.02
CA ASP A 57 4.84 -27.03 -9.35
C ASP A 57 4.85 -27.91 -8.08
N TRP A 58 3.68 -28.07 -7.48
CA TRP A 58 3.47 -28.95 -6.35
C TRP A 58 3.00 -30.30 -6.88
N GLY A 59 3.77 -31.36 -6.64
CA GLY A 59 3.19 -32.70 -6.60
C GLY A 59 1.99 -32.69 -5.64
N GLU A 60 0.92 -33.41 -5.97
CA GLU A 60 -0.32 -33.42 -5.19
C GLU A 60 -0.04 -33.60 -3.68
N GLY A 61 -0.50 -32.66 -2.84
CA GLY A 61 -0.68 -32.89 -1.40
C GLY A 61 0.23 -32.13 -0.43
N VAL A 62 1.23 -31.38 -0.87
CA VAL A 62 1.95 -30.50 0.06
C VAL A 62 1.06 -29.26 0.32
N ARG A 63 0.71 -28.99 1.57
CA ARG A 63 -0.05 -27.80 1.97
C ARG A 63 0.60 -27.26 3.24
N PRO A 64 1.03 -25.99 3.27
CA PRO A 64 1.57 -25.42 4.49
C PRO A 64 0.52 -25.50 5.61
N THR A 65 0.92 -25.94 6.79
CA THR A 65 0.10 -25.87 8.00
C THR A 65 0.35 -24.58 8.79
N TYR A 66 1.48 -23.92 8.51
CA TYR A 66 1.84 -22.59 9.01
C TYR A 66 2.21 -21.66 7.83
N PRO A 67 2.03 -20.33 7.98
CA PRO A 67 2.48 -19.38 6.97
C PRO A 67 3.98 -19.49 6.68
N ILE A 68 4.38 -19.22 5.43
CA ILE A 68 5.79 -19.02 5.08
C ILE A 68 6.16 -17.61 5.53
N GLU A 69 7.15 -17.49 6.40
CA GLU A 69 7.64 -16.21 6.90
C GLU A 69 8.91 -15.80 6.17
N PHE A 70 8.93 -14.58 5.64
CA PHE A 70 10.07 -13.94 5.01
C PHE A 70 10.51 -12.76 5.86
N MET A 71 11.78 -12.72 6.24
CA MET A 71 12.39 -11.56 6.90
C MET A 71 13.43 -10.97 5.95
N VAL A 72 13.27 -9.70 5.62
CA VAL A 72 14.15 -8.97 4.70
C VAL A 72 14.68 -7.72 5.38
N SER A 73 15.98 -7.47 5.27
CA SER A 73 16.60 -6.20 5.61
C SER A 73 17.27 -5.60 4.37
N LEU A 74 17.17 -4.29 4.23
CA LEU A 74 17.75 -3.52 3.12
C LEU A 74 18.02 -2.07 3.53
N PRO A 75 18.99 -1.39 2.88
CA PRO A 75 19.38 -0.04 3.27
C PRO A 75 18.32 1.00 2.91
N GLU A 76 17.59 0.78 1.82
CA GLU A 76 16.51 1.63 1.35
C GLU A 76 15.49 0.82 0.55
N ILE A 77 14.22 1.25 0.58
CA ILE A 77 13.15 0.63 -0.20
C ILE A 77 12.51 1.66 -1.13
N LYS A 78 12.27 1.22 -2.36
CA LYS A 78 11.61 1.98 -3.42
C LYS A 78 10.25 1.40 -3.78
N VAL A 79 10.16 0.07 -3.90
CA VAL A 79 8.92 -0.62 -4.30
C VAL A 79 8.67 -1.80 -3.38
N LEU A 80 7.42 -1.92 -2.91
CA LEU A 80 6.92 -3.13 -2.29
C LEU A 80 5.65 -3.57 -3.02
N ARG A 81 5.70 -4.77 -3.61
CA ARG A 81 4.57 -5.41 -4.29
C ARG A 81 4.13 -6.64 -3.53
N VAL A 82 2.81 -6.77 -3.34
CA VAL A 82 2.16 -8.00 -2.87
C VAL A 82 1.16 -8.44 -3.94
N SER A 83 1.33 -9.65 -4.46
CA SER A 83 0.44 -10.25 -5.46
C SER A 83 -0.15 -11.54 -4.91
N GLY A 84 -1.46 -11.60 -4.70
CA GLY A 84 -2.15 -12.73 -4.07
C GLY A 84 -2.81 -12.34 -2.76
N SER A 85 -2.55 -13.12 -1.70
CA SER A 85 -3.17 -12.95 -0.37
C SER A 85 -2.15 -12.78 0.76
N GLY A 86 -0.87 -12.63 0.42
CA GLY A 86 0.21 -12.41 1.37
C GLY A 86 0.06 -11.09 2.14
N ARG A 87 0.84 -10.97 3.20
CA ARG A 87 0.92 -9.78 4.03
C ARG A 87 2.35 -9.29 4.10
N ALA A 88 2.55 -7.99 4.04
CA ALA A 88 3.86 -7.37 4.20
C ALA A 88 3.79 -6.25 5.23
N ALA A 89 4.77 -6.22 6.13
CA ALA A 89 4.97 -5.18 7.12
C ALA A 89 6.35 -4.53 6.91
N VAL A 90 6.39 -3.20 6.81
CA VAL A 90 7.63 -2.42 6.69
C VAL A 90 7.79 -1.55 7.94
N GLN A 91 8.95 -1.63 8.58
CA GLN A 91 9.27 -0.88 9.79
C GLN A 91 10.49 0.01 9.53
N ASP A 92 10.31 1.33 9.53
CA ASP A 92 11.38 2.34 9.54
C ASP A 92 12.46 2.18 8.46
N VAL A 93 12.12 1.62 7.29
CA VAL A 93 13.07 1.48 6.19
C VAL A 93 13.24 2.83 5.48
N PRO A 94 14.48 3.31 5.27
CA PRO A 94 14.72 4.53 4.53
C PRO A 94 14.14 4.50 3.12
N VAL A 95 13.70 5.66 2.65
CA VAL A 95 13.23 5.89 1.28
C VAL A 95 14.03 7.05 0.70
N ALA A 96 14.66 6.85 -0.45
CA ALA A 96 15.47 7.89 -1.10
C ALA A 96 14.59 8.92 -1.84
N ASP A 97 13.95 8.48 -2.93
CA ASP A 97 13.23 9.40 -3.83
C ASP A 97 11.71 9.26 -3.73
N GLY A 98 11.22 8.04 -3.54
CA GLY A 98 9.80 7.75 -3.49
C GLY A 98 9.52 6.31 -3.13
N LEU A 99 8.32 6.08 -2.60
CA LEU A 99 7.86 4.77 -2.17
C LEU A 99 6.61 4.38 -2.97
N MET A 100 6.66 3.24 -3.67
CA MET A 100 5.53 2.67 -4.37
C MET A 100 5.09 1.37 -3.68
N LEU A 101 3.85 1.34 -3.21
CA LEU A 101 3.22 0.20 -2.55
C LEU A 101 2.13 -0.32 -3.47
N ILE A 102 2.23 -1.58 -3.87
CA ILE A 102 1.34 -2.17 -4.87
C ILE A 102 0.71 -3.44 -4.32
N VAL A 103 -0.61 -3.52 -4.34
CA VAL A 103 -1.35 -4.72 -3.97
C VAL A 103 -2.20 -5.18 -5.14
N TYR A 104 -1.89 -6.36 -5.68
CA TYR A 104 -2.76 -7.07 -6.62
C TYR A 104 -3.45 -8.23 -5.90
N GLY A 105 -4.78 -8.24 -5.90
CA GLY A 105 -5.59 -9.29 -5.27
C GLY A 105 -6.14 -8.86 -3.92
N SER A 106 -5.88 -9.64 -2.87
CA SER A 106 -6.49 -9.49 -1.54
C SER A 106 -5.46 -9.37 -0.41
N GLY A 107 -4.19 -9.18 -0.76
CA GLY A 107 -3.10 -9.04 0.20
C GLY A 107 -3.14 -7.73 0.99
N GLU A 108 -2.18 -7.60 1.89
CA GLU A 108 -2.05 -6.43 2.76
C GLU A 108 -0.61 -5.90 2.78
N ILE A 109 -0.46 -4.58 2.73
CA ILE A 109 0.77 -3.88 3.05
C ILE A 109 0.51 -2.95 4.23
N ARG A 110 1.36 -3.02 5.25
CA ARG A 110 1.39 -2.09 6.37
C ARG A 110 2.77 -1.45 6.47
N VAL A 111 2.83 -0.13 6.51
CA VAL A 111 4.08 0.63 6.67
C VAL A 111 3.95 1.46 7.95
N ALA A 112 4.81 1.18 8.93
CA ALA A 112 4.78 1.84 10.23
C ALA A 112 5.15 3.32 10.13
N SER A 113 6.17 3.65 9.34
CA SER A 113 6.57 5.03 9.08
C SER A 113 7.18 5.16 7.69
N ALA A 114 6.96 6.30 7.04
CA ALA A 114 7.59 6.61 5.76
C ALA A 114 7.83 8.12 5.62
N GLN A 115 9.05 8.49 5.24
CA GLN A 115 9.42 9.86 4.88
C GLN A 115 9.91 9.85 3.44
N ALA A 116 9.18 10.48 2.53
CA ALA A 116 9.53 10.47 1.11
C ALA A 116 8.95 11.68 0.37
N PRO A 117 9.63 12.20 -0.67
CA PRO A 117 9.03 13.22 -1.55
C PRO A 117 7.67 12.78 -2.11
N THR A 118 7.55 11.54 -2.56
CA THR A 118 6.31 10.98 -3.10
C THR A 118 6.05 9.58 -2.56
N VAL A 119 4.82 9.33 -2.12
CA VAL A 119 4.32 7.99 -1.76
C VAL A 119 3.15 7.65 -2.66
N VAL A 120 3.18 6.48 -3.28
CA VAL A 120 2.12 5.93 -4.12
C VAL A 120 1.60 4.66 -3.49
N ALA A 121 0.30 4.60 -3.19
CA ALA A 121 -0.40 3.39 -2.78
C ALA A 121 -1.37 2.99 -3.90
N ASP A 122 -1.09 1.86 -4.53
CA ASP A 122 -1.85 1.31 -5.65
C ASP A 122 -2.48 -0.02 -5.25
N VAL A 123 -3.80 -0.10 -5.31
CA VAL A 123 -4.58 -1.27 -4.89
C VAL A 123 -5.52 -1.70 -6.00
N GLU A 124 -5.20 -2.82 -6.62
CA GLU A 124 -6.03 -3.49 -7.60
C GLU A 124 -6.65 -4.76 -7.00
N GLY A 125 -7.98 -4.76 -6.85
CA GLY A 125 -8.75 -5.86 -6.25
C GLY A 125 -9.39 -5.47 -4.92
N SER A 126 -9.21 -6.32 -3.90
CA SER A 126 -9.84 -6.17 -2.57
C SER A 126 -8.84 -6.01 -1.42
N GLY A 127 -7.56 -5.85 -1.75
CA GLY A 127 -6.48 -5.73 -0.78
C GLY A 127 -6.46 -4.42 -0.01
N GLN A 128 -5.46 -4.28 0.85
CA GLN A 128 -5.33 -3.13 1.74
C GLN A 128 -3.90 -2.59 1.80
N VAL A 129 -3.77 -1.26 1.79
CA VAL A 129 -2.54 -0.55 2.17
C VAL A 129 -2.82 0.31 3.39
N THR A 130 -1.95 0.21 4.40
CA THR A 130 -2.02 1.01 5.63
C THR A 130 -0.69 1.74 5.85
N LEU A 131 -0.73 3.07 5.90
CA LEU A 131 0.39 3.96 6.22
C LEU A 131 0.13 4.59 7.59
N ASP A 132 0.84 4.17 8.64
CA ASP A 132 0.56 4.62 10.01
C ASP A 132 1.16 5.99 10.36
N ASP A 133 2.30 6.35 9.77
CA ASP A 133 2.89 7.67 9.95
C ASP A 133 3.69 8.07 8.70
N VAL A 134 3.02 8.73 7.76
CA VAL A 134 3.66 9.23 6.54
C VAL A 134 3.95 10.72 6.65
N SER A 135 5.14 11.13 6.21
CA SER A 135 5.47 12.51 5.90
C SER A 135 5.90 12.59 4.44
N ALA A 136 5.05 13.18 3.60
CA ALA A 136 5.32 13.27 2.17
C ALA A 136 5.03 14.65 1.58
N SER A 137 5.74 15.01 0.51
CA SER A 137 5.33 16.18 -0.28
C SER A 137 4.07 15.86 -1.09
N ARG A 138 3.95 14.64 -1.60
CA ARG A 138 2.77 14.16 -2.31
C ARG A 138 2.41 12.72 -1.91
N LEU A 139 1.14 12.50 -1.59
CA LEU A 139 0.57 11.16 -1.43
C LEU A 139 -0.40 10.89 -2.58
N VAL A 140 -0.23 9.79 -3.29
CA VAL A 140 -1.11 9.31 -4.35
C VAL A 140 -1.74 7.99 -3.90
N SER A 141 -3.06 7.90 -3.96
CA SER A 141 -3.85 6.71 -3.65
C SER A 141 -4.66 6.34 -4.88
N GLN A 142 -4.38 5.17 -5.47
CA GLN A 142 -5.13 4.60 -6.58
C GLN A 142 -5.79 3.31 -6.11
N ILE A 143 -7.10 3.20 -6.31
CA ILE A 143 -7.88 2.04 -5.91
C ILE A 143 -8.75 1.62 -7.09
N ASP A 144 -8.48 0.48 -7.70
CA ASP A 144 -9.38 -0.17 -8.65
C ASP A 144 -9.98 -1.45 -8.04
N GLY A 145 -11.30 -1.43 -7.81
CA GLY A 145 -12.04 -2.53 -7.21
C GLY A 145 -12.69 -2.15 -5.89
N SER A 146 -12.48 -2.96 -4.84
CA SER A 146 -13.12 -2.82 -3.52
C SER A 146 -12.11 -2.70 -2.38
N GLY A 147 -10.84 -2.46 -2.72
CA GLY A 147 -9.74 -2.36 -1.78
C GLY A 147 -9.80 -1.12 -0.89
N ARG A 148 -8.80 -1.01 -0.01
CA ARG A 148 -8.72 0.07 0.98
C ARG A 148 -7.32 0.67 1.06
N VAL A 149 -7.25 1.99 1.11
CA VAL A 149 -6.05 2.72 1.52
C VAL A 149 -6.36 3.50 2.79
N THR A 150 -5.54 3.32 3.83
CA THR A 150 -5.61 4.11 5.07
C THR A 150 -4.28 4.82 5.29
N ALA A 151 -4.32 6.12 5.60
CA ALA A 151 -3.11 6.91 5.84
C ALA A 151 -3.27 7.89 7.02
N THR A 152 -2.21 8.04 7.81
CA THR A 152 -2.08 9.04 8.89
C THR A 152 -0.73 9.74 8.84
N GLY A 153 -0.62 10.95 9.39
CA GLY A 153 0.60 11.78 9.33
C GLY A 153 0.37 13.11 8.62
N THR A 154 1.27 13.48 7.69
CA THR A 154 1.23 14.74 6.93
C THR A 154 1.53 14.55 5.45
N ALA A 155 0.82 15.29 4.60
CA ALA A 155 1.11 15.42 3.18
C ALA A 155 1.09 16.89 2.76
N GLY A 156 1.92 17.26 1.78
CA GLY A 156 1.77 18.52 1.04
C GLY A 156 0.49 18.47 0.23
N ASP A 157 0.49 17.64 -0.81
CA ASP A 157 -0.66 17.39 -1.67
C ASP A 157 -1.15 15.93 -1.58
N LEU A 158 -2.45 15.75 -1.82
CA LEU A 158 -3.13 14.45 -1.82
C LEU A 158 -3.85 14.24 -3.15
N ASN A 159 -3.59 13.11 -3.82
CA ASN A 159 -4.35 12.66 -4.97
C ASN A 159 -5.02 11.33 -4.65
N VAL A 160 -6.34 11.26 -4.81
CA VAL A 160 -7.14 10.06 -4.58
C VAL A 160 -7.92 9.75 -5.85
N ASP A 161 -7.70 8.57 -6.42
CA ASP A 161 -8.46 8.03 -7.54
C ASP A 161 -9.08 6.69 -7.12
N ILE A 162 -10.40 6.59 -7.25
CA ILE A 162 -11.16 5.39 -6.91
C ILE A 162 -12.02 4.95 -8.09
N GLY A 163 -11.63 3.84 -8.72
CA GLY A 163 -12.47 3.03 -9.59
C GLY A 163 -13.19 1.94 -8.80
N GLY A 164 -14.53 1.89 -8.88
CA GLY A 164 -15.33 0.85 -8.25
C GLY A 164 -15.93 1.27 -6.90
N SER A 165 -15.73 0.44 -5.86
CA SER A 165 -16.38 0.55 -4.54
C SER A 165 -15.37 0.66 -3.38
N GLY A 166 -14.11 0.99 -3.68
CA GLY A 166 -13.03 1.08 -2.71
C GLY A 166 -13.20 2.20 -1.68
N LEU A 167 -12.34 2.15 -0.65
CA LEU A 167 -12.30 3.14 0.42
C LEU A 167 -10.91 3.75 0.56
N HIS A 168 -10.81 5.07 0.39
CA HIS A 168 -9.70 5.85 0.89
C HIS A 168 -10.05 6.49 2.23
N ARG A 169 -9.23 6.28 3.27
CA ARG A 169 -9.41 6.91 4.59
C ARG A 169 -8.11 7.56 5.06
N SER A 170 -8.09 8.88 5.06
CA SER A 170 -6.96 9.72 5.47
C SER A 170 -7.40 10.81 6.45
N THR A 171 -8.39 10.52 7.32
CA THR A 171 -8.88 11.46 8.34
C THR A 171 -7.86 11.82 9.42
N GLY A 172 -6.78 11.05 9.55
CA GLY A 172 -5.63 11.36 10.41
C GLY A 172 -4.39 11.77 9.63
N LEU A 173 -4.51 12.02 8.32
CA LEU A 173 -3.45 12.59 7.48
C LEU A 173 -3.78 14.06 7.23
N ARG A 174 -2.97 14.97 7.77
CA ARG A 174 -3.15 16.40 7.51
C ARG A 174 -2.56 16.77 6.15
N THR A 175 -3.42 17.07 5.19
CA THR A 175 -3.01 17.59 3.86
C THR A 175 -2.91 19.10 3.94
N THR A 176 -1.69 19.64 3.85
CA THR A 176 -1.39 21.06 4.10
C THR A 176 -1.62 21.95 2.89
N GLY A 177 -1.57 21.39 1.68
CA GLY A 177 -1.84 22.03 0.39
C GLY A 177 -3.18 21.59 -0.20
N ALA A 178 -3.15 21.09 -1.44
CA ALA A 178 -4.33 20.71 -2.19
C ALA A 178 -4.63 19.21 -2.10
N ALA A 179 -5.91 18.87 -2.15
CA ALA A 179 -6.38 17.51 -2.37
C ALA A 179 -7.24 17.44 -3.63
N GLU A 180 -6.95 16.49 -4.50
CA GLU A 180 -7.74 16.14 -5.68
C GLU A 180 -8.33 14.75 -5.46
N VAL A 181 -9.65 14.64 -5.52
CA VAL A 181 -10.37 13.39 -5.31
C VAL A 181 -11.26 13.09 -6.51
N GLU A 182 -10.96 12.01 -7.21
CA GLU A 182 -11.79 11.47 -8.28
C GLU A 182 -12.39 10.13 -7.86
N ILE A 183 -13.70 9.96 -8.08
CA ILE A 183 -14.41 8.71 -7.83
C ILE A 183 -15.24 8.34 -9.05
N VAL A 184 -14.96 7.18 -9.63
CA VAL A 184 -15.79 6.53 -10.66
C VAL A 184 -16.43 5.29 -10.06
N GLY A 185 -17.74 5.35 -9.80
CA GLY A 185 -18.50 4.28 -9.15
C GLY A 185 -19.12 4.69 -7.82
N SER A 186 -18.97 3.83 -6.81
CA SER A 186 -19.65 3.92 -5.49
C SER A 186 -18.66 4.03 -4.33
N GLY A 187 -17.39 4.27 -4.62
CA GLY A 187 -16.32 4.39 -3.62
C GLY A 187 -16.48 5.55 -2.66
N GLN A 188 -15.66 5.54 -1.62
CA GLN A 188 -15.69 6.54 -0.55
C GLN A 188 -14.30 7.10 -0.28
N ALA A 189 -14.22 8.42 -0.11
CA ALA A 189 -13.02 9.10 0.34
C ALA A 189 -13.32 9.88 1.63
N LEU A 190 -12.54 9.65 2.68
CA LEU A 190 -12.55 10.46 3.90
C LEU A 190 -11.20 11.15 4.05
N VAL A 191 -11.15 12.47 3.94
CA VAL A 191 -9.89 13.24 3.82
C VAL A 191 -9.80 14.38 4.84
N TRP A 192 -8.60 14.81 5.22
CA TRP A 192 -8.38 16.04 5.99
C TRP A 192 -7.50 17.00 5.20
N VAL A 193 -8.06 18.16 4.85
CA VAL A 193 -7.47 19.11 3.90
C VAL A 193 -7.55 20.54 4.44
N GLU A 194 -6.46 21.29 4.32
CA GLU A 194 -6.34 22.64 4.90
C GLU A 194 -6.61 23.76 3.89
N GLN A 195 -6.22 23.62 2.61
CA GLN A 195 -6.29 24.73 1.64
C GLN A 195 -7.34 24.55 0.55
N ARG A 196 -7.21 23.52 -0.30
CA ARG A 196 -8.07 23.33 -1.47
C ARG A 196 -8.48 21.89 -1.61
N LEU A 197 -9.77 21.64 -1.84
CA LEU A 197 -10.31 20.32 -2.12
C LEU A 197 -11.08 20.37 -3.44
N ASP A 198 -10.53 19.72 -4.46
CA ASP A 198 -11.17 19.54 -5.77
C ASP A 198 -11.73 18.13 -5.85
N VAL A 199 -13.03 18.01 -6.16
CA VAL A 199 -13.76 16.73 -6.14
C VAL A 199 -14.48 16.50 -7.46
N GLN A 200 -14.28 15.32 -8.05
CA GLN A 200 -15.03 14.83 -9.20
C GLN A 200 -15.68 13.48 -8.86
N ILE A 201 -16.99 13.37 -9.02
CA ILE A 201 -17.73 12.12 -8.76
C ILE A 201 -18.56 11.73 -9.98
N ASN A 202 -18.21 10.59 -10.58
CA ASN A 202 -18.96 9.93 -11.65
C ASN A 202 -19.61 8.65 -11.09
N GLY A 203 -20.81 8.79 -10.51
CA GLY A 203 -21.56 7.68 -9.93
C GLY A 203 -22.28 8.04 -8.63
N SER A 204 -22.22 7.14 -7.64
CA SER A 204 -22.86 7.27 -6.33
C SER A 204 -21.86 7.34 -5.17
N GLY A 205 -20.60 7.62 -5.48
CA GLY A 205 -19.54 7.79 -4.49
C GLY A 205 -19.78 8.94 -3.51
N THR A 206 -18.99 8.97 -2.44
CA THR A 206 -19.10 10.01 -1.40
C THR A 206 -17.72 10.48 -0.94
N VAL A 207 -17.59 11.80 -0.76
CA VAL A 207 -16.43 12.44 -0.16
C VAL A 207 -16.85 13.09 1.15
N THR A 208 -16.19 12.70 2.24
CA THR A 208 -16.31 13.35 3.55
C THR A 208 -14.99 14.02 3.90
N TYR A 209 -15.00 15.29 4.27
CA TYR A 209 -13.77 16.03 4.54
C TYR A 209 -13.73 16.69 5.93
N ARG A 210 -12.54 16.85 6.48
CA ARG A 210 -12.22 17.70 7.63
C ARG A 210 -11.32 18.86 7.20
N GLY A 211 -11.17 19.84 8.10
CA GLY A 211 -10.41 21.07 7.85
C GLY A 211 -11.30 22.19 7.35
N ASP A 212 -10.69 23.25 6.82
CA ASP A 212 -11.38 24.43 6.29
C ASP A 212 -10.92 24.79 4.86
N PRO A 213 -10.97 23.85 3.90
CA PRO A 213 -10.51 24.11 2.55
C PRO A 213 -11.55 24.92 1.74
N THR A 214 -11.08 25.60 0.69
CA THR A 214 -11.96 25.99 -0.41
C THR A 214 -12.35 24.72 -1.19
N VAL A 215 -13.65 24.44 -1.31
CA VAL A 215 -14.16 23.22 -1.94
C VAL A 215 -14.71 23.53 -3.33
N ASN A 216 -14.18 22.83 -4.35
CA ASN A 216 -14.73 22.80 -5.70
C ASN A 216 -15.20 21.38 -6.00
N ALA A 217 -16.49 21.18 -6.31
CA ALA A 217 -17.05 19.85 -6.56
C ALA A 217 -17.84 19.80 -7.86
N VAL A 218 -17.66 18.73 -8.64
CA VAL A 218 -18.35 18.46 -9.90
C VAL A 218 -18.86 17.01 -9.93
N GLY A 219 -20.15 16.81 -10.21
CA GLY A 219 -20.76 15.48 -10.28
C GLY A 219 -21.16 14.91 -8.91
N GLY A 220 -22.09 13.96 -8.92
CA GLY A 220 -22.76 13.42 -7.73
C GLY A 220 -24.16 14.01 -7.49
N ALA A 221 -25.05 13.24 -6.84
CA ALA A 221 -26.38 13.71 -6.46
C ALA A 221 -26.34 14.33 -5.06
N GLY A 222 -26.65 15.61 -4.90
CA GLY A 222 -26.81 16.25 -3.58
C GLY A 222 -25.64 16.03 -2.61
N ASP A 223 -25.94 15.57 -1.38
CA ASP A 223 -25.06 15.42 -0.20
C ASP A 223 -23.80 14.53 -0.36
N SER A 224 -23.39 14.20 -1.59
CA SER A 224 -22.20 13.39 -1.92
C SER A 224 -20.88 14.00 -1.43
N VAL A 225 -20.82 15.32 -1.19
CA VAL A 225 -19.65 15.99 -0.65
C VAL A 225 -20.03 16.73 0.62
N ARG A 226 -19.48 16.32 1.77
CA ARG A 226 -19.88 16.85 3.07
C ARG A 226 -18.71 17.03 4.03
N ARG A 227 -18.80 18.08 4.86
CA ARG A 227 -17.87 18.28 5.97
C ARG A 227 -18.22 17.33 7.12
N GLN A 228 -17.23 16.71 7.74
CA GLN A 228 -17.43 15.93 8.95
C GLN A 228 -17.84 16.88 10.09
N GLY A 229 -19.02 16.66 10.67
CA GLY A 229 -19.48 17.40 11.84
C GLY A 229 -18.51 17.27 13.01
N GLY A 230 -18.24 18.39 13.70
CA GLY A 230 -17.39 18.46 14.89
C GLY A 230 -18.06 17.90 16.14
#